data_AF-A0A2H3KAR6-F1
#
_entry.id   AF-A0A2H3KAR6-F1
#
_cell.length_a   1.000
_cell.length_b   1.000
_cell.length_c   1.000
_cell.angle_alpha   90.00
_cell.angle_beta   90.00
_cell.angle_gamma   90.00
#
_symmetry.space_group_name_H-M   'P 1'
#
loop_
_entity.id
_entity.type
_entity.pdbx_description
1 polymer ?
#
loop_
_entity_poly.entity_id
_entity_poly.type
_entity_poly.pdbx_seq_one_letter_code
_entity_poly.pdbx_strand_id
1 'polypeptide(L)'
;MAILDNLYYGYSLVELTLAPSPSGKAGVGNELVPVVTTLPRTNVVPQKGLFYKDYTQDKTTAYREMPEFGTWILEFNSNELGLLNKAVSHVLFKRFAQSCWSELCEIYGIPPRVLKTNTQDGTMLRRGEQMMRDMGSAAWFIIDSTENFEWAKGVATNGDVYNNLINLCNNEISMLISGAVIGQDTKNGSNGKEQSSQDMLWQLVQSDMEQAEQYWNNTIIPALVNIGFIKGEIYFEFDPQEDTQQLYERAIGFLGTGNYAITPDYILKKFGLEVIEKSPLTPKGGTLNFDEDFFV
;
A
#
# COMPACT_ATOMS: atom_id res chain seq x y z
N MET A 1 -3.63 13.97 -1.36
CA MET A 1 -3.25 13.13 -0.19
C MET A 1 -4.30 13.11 0.90
N ALA A 2 -4.92 14.24 1.27
CA ALA A 2 -5.83 14.28 2.43
C ALA A 2 -7.01 13.29 2.38
N ILE A 3 -7.51 12.94 1.19
CA ILE A 3 -8.59 11.95 1.01
C ILE A 3 -8.13 10.53 1.36
N LEU A 4 -7.06 10.05 0.74
CA LEU A 4 -6.55 8.69 0.95
C LEU A 4 -5.98 8.48 2.36
N ASP A 5 -5.39 9.52 2.94
CA ASP A 5 -4.86 9.46 4.32
C ASP A 5 -5.97 9.20 5.36
N ASN A 6 -7.22 9.56 5.06
CA ASN A 6 -8.36 9.29 5.94
C ASN A 6 -8.50 7.80 6.25
N LEU A 7 -8.22 6.91 5.28
CA LEU A 7 -8.31 5.47 5.50
C LEU A 7 -7.28 4.97 6.55
N TYR A 8 -6.07 5.52 6.51
CA TYR A 8 -4.98 5.13 7.41
C TYR A 8 -5.16 5.68 8.82
N TYR A 9 -5.55 6.95 8.94
CA TYR A 9 -5.66 7.65 10.23
C TYR A 9 -7.10 7.69 10.79
N GLY A 10 -8.09 7.30 10.00
CA GLY A 10 -9.53 7.36 10.30
C GLY A 10 -10.15 8.74 10.07
N TYR A 11 -9.33 9.78 9.91
CA TYR A 11 -9.78 11.16 9.81
C TYR A 11 -8.79 12.09 9.11
N SER A 12 -9.31 13.05 8.34
CA SER A 12 -8.53 14.13 7.74
C SER A 12 -9.36 15.41 7.64
N LEU A 13 -8.79 16.56 8.01
CA LEU A 13 -9.44 17.87 7.92
C LEU A 13 -8.62 18.80 7.05
N VAL A 14 -9.30 19.51 6.17
CA VAL A 14 -8.67 20.35 5.16
C VAL A 14 -9.33 21.73 5.17
N GLU A 15 -8.51 22.75 5.06
CA GLU A 15 -8.91 24.13 4.80
C GLU A 15 -8.61 24.49 3.35
N LEU A 16 -9.61 25.00 2.64
CA LEU A 16 -9.48 25.62 1.34
C LEU A 16 -9.21 27.11 1.54
N THR A 17 -8.31 27.66 0.73
CA THR A 17 -8.05 29.10 0.70
C THR A 17 -7.81 29.53 -0.74
N LEU A 18 -8.36 30.66 -1.16
CA LEU A 18 -8.06 31.21 -2.48
C LEU A 18 -6.77 32.03 -2.42
N ALA A 19 -5.73 31.60 -3.15
CA ALA A 19 -4.47 32.32 -3.26
C ALA A 19 -4.25 32.79 -4.71
N PRO A 20 -3.53 33.90 -4.93
CA PRO A 20 -3.15 34.31 -6.28
C PRO A 20 -2.25 33.24 -6.93
N SER A 21 -2.50 32.93 -8.19
CA SER A 21 -1.70 31.94 -8.93
C SER A 21 -0.20 32.27 -8.89
N PRO A 22 0.68 31.33 -8.52
CA PRO A 22 2.13 31.54 -8.51
C PRO A 22 2.74 31.68 -9.93
N SER A 23 1.99 31.37 -10.99
CA SER A 23 2.42 31.60 -12.38
C SER A 23 2.11 33.04 -12.79
N GLY A 24 2.98 33.96 -12.37
CA GLY A 24 2.94 35.35 -12.80
C GLY A 24 3.10 35.49 -14.32
N LYS A 25 1.98 35.53 -15.05
CA LYS A 25 1.87 36.35 -16.26
C LYS A 25 1.19 37.66 -15.84
N ALA A 26 2.03 38.64 -15.50
CA ALA A 26 1.59 40.01 -15.30
C ALA A 26 0.85 40.49 -16.56
N GLY A 27 -0.48 40.65 -16.46
CA GLY A 27 -1.30 41.23 -17.53
C GLY A 27 -2.58 40.48 -17.91
N VAL A 28 -2.83 39.27 -17.40
CA VAL A 28 -4.11 38.57 -17.66
C VAL A 28 -4.65 37.98 -16.36
N GLY A 29 -5.55 38.72 -15.71
CA GLY A 29 -6.43 38.22 -14.64
C GLY A 29 -5.74 37.82 -13.34
N ASN A 30 -6.17 38.41 -12.23
CA ASN A 30 -5.81 37.93 -10.90
C ASN A 30 -6.57 36.61 -10.62
N GLU A 31 -6.22 35.53 -11.32
CA GLU A 31 -6.91 34.24 -11.20
C GLU A 31 -6.56 33.62 -9.84
N LEU A 32 -7.57 33.55 -8.98
CA LEU A 32 -7.48 32.95 -7.66
C LEU A 32 -7.57 31.44 -7.81
N VAL A 33 -6.58 30.73 -7.29
CA VAL A 33 -6.53 29.27 -7.31
C VAL A 33 -6.86 28.75 -5.90
N PRO A 34 -7.72 27.72 -5.76
CA PRO A 34 -7.93 27.07 -4.48
C PRO A 34 -6.67 26.33 -4.04
N VAL A 35 -6.08 26.78 -2.94
CA VAL A 35 -4.98 26.13 -2.22
C VAL A 35 -5.57 25.32 -1.08
N VAL A 36 -5.05 24.10 -0.94
CA VAL A 36 -5.51 23.11 0.01
C VAL A 36 -4.49 23.00 1.15
N THR A 37 -4.90 23.32 2.38
CA THR A 37 -4.07 23.19 3.58
C THR A 37 -4.62 22.10 4.47
N THR A 38 -3.83 21.05 4.73
CA THR A 38 -4.22 20.01 5.68
C THR A 38 -4.03 20.52 7.10
N LEU A 39 -5.08 20.49 7.92
CA LEU A 39 -4.98 20.86 9.33
C LEU A 39 -4.31 19.74 10.14
N PRO A 40 -3.48 20.06 11.15
CA PRO A 40 -2.83 19.05 11.98
C PRO A 40 -3.86 18.13 12.65
N ARG A 41 -3.79 16.83 12.37
CA ARG A 41 -4.73 15.83 12.89
C ARG A 41 -4.73 15.74 14.41
N THR A 42 -3.56 15.98 15.01
CA THR A 42 -3.35 16.01 16.48
C THR A 42 -4.16 17.08 17.19
N ASN A 43 -4.57 18.12 16.46
CA ASN A 43 -5.34 19.24 16.97
C ASN A 43 -6.84 19.05 16.76
N VAL A 44 -7.28 17.92 16.19
CA VAL A 44 -8.69 17.67 15.88
C VAL A 44 -9.21 16.49 16.70
N VAL A 45 -10.39 16.67 17.30
CA VAL A 45 -11.15 15.59 17.95
C VAL A 45 -12.40 15.32 17.10
N PRO A 46 -12.33 14.37 16.15
CA PRO A 46 -13.37 14.17 15.14
C PRO A 46 -14.68 13.63 15.72
N GLN A 47 -14.62 12.88 16.83
CA GLN A 47 -15.80 12.34 17.52
C GLN A 47 -16.72 13.45 18.04
N LYS A 48 -16.14 14.57 18.48
CA LYS A 48 -16.86 15.71 19.05
C LYS A 48 -16.98 16.89 18.08
N GLY A 49 -16.34 16.84 16.91
CA GLY A 49 -16.29 17.96 15.97
C GLY A 49 -15.53 19.18 16.51
N LEU A 50 -14.49 18.96 17.32
CA LEU A 50 -13.73 20.03 17.97
C LEU A 50 -12.32 20.17 17.38
N PHE A 51 -11.89 21.40 17.19
CA PHE A 51 -10.54 21.78 16.78
C PHE A 51 -9.86 22.62 17.86
N TYR A 52 -8.60 22.32 18.14
CA TYR A 52 -7.76 22.98 19.13
C TYR A 52 -6.65 23.75 18.41
N LYS A 53 -6.68 25.08 18.43
CA LYS A 53 -5.65 25.88 17.76
C LYS A 53 -4.27 25.72 18.40
N ASP A 54 -4.23 25.52 19.71
CA ASP A 54 -3.02 25.36 20.51
C ASP A 54 -3.31 24.41 21.69
N TYR A 55 -2.41 23.49 21.99
CA TYR A 55 -2.54 22.55 23.11
C TYR A 55 -2.48 23.23 24.48
N THR A 56 -1.91 24.44 24.53
CA THR A 56 -1.78 25.19 25.78
C THR A 56 -3.03 26.00 26.14
N GLN A 57 -3.96 26.17 25.20
CA GLN A 57 -5.16 26.97 25.37
C GLN A 57 -6.40 26.06 25.39
N ASP A 58 -7.24 26.19 26.42
CA ASP A 58 -8.53 25.49 26.54
C ASP A 58 -9.61 25.99 25.56
N LYS A 59 -9.24 26.84 24.58
CA LYS A 59 -10.18 27.35 23.59
C LYS A 59 -10.38 26.30 22.49
N THR A 60 -11.54 25.67 22.52
CA THR A 60 -12.00 24.74 21.50
C THR A 60 -12.87 25.46 20.48
N THR A 61 -12.66 25.14 19.21
CA THR A 61 -13.51 25.59 18.11
C THR A 61 -14.35 24.42 17.61
N ALA A 62 -15.68 24.53 17.71
CA ALA A 62 -16.58 23.53 17.12
C ALA A 62 -16.66 23.76 15.60
N TYR A 63 -15.78 23.11 14.84
CA TYR A 63 -15.64 23.37 13.40
C TYR A 63 -16.85 22.91 12.58
N ARG A 64 -17.68 21.99 13.09
CA ARG A 64 -18.91 21.54 12.42
C ARG A 64 -20.09 22.51 12.55
N GLU A 65 -20.08 23.37 13.57
CA GLU A 65 -21.13 24.38 13.80
C GLU A 65 -20.85 25.69 13.07
N MET A 66 -19.66 25.82 12.47
CA MET A 66 -19.23 26.99 11.74
C MET A 66 -19.91 27.08 10.38
N PRO A 67 -20.33 28.29 9.94
CA PRO A 67 -20.88 28.48 8.59
C PRO A 67 -19.85 28.19 7.48
N GLU A 68 -18.56 28.24 7.80
CA GLU A 68 -17.46 27.88 6.91
C GLU A 68 -17.33 26.36 6.68
N PHE A 69 -18.02 25.54 7.46
CA PHE A 69 -18.06 24.09 7.28
C PHE A 69 -18.78 23.71 5.98
N GLY A 70 -18.16 22.87 5.15
CA GLY A 70 -18.68 22.49 3.84
C GLY A 70 -18.46 23.53 2.73
N THR A 71 -17.81 24.66 3.05
CA THR A 71 -17.32 25.62 2.05
C THR A 71 -15.80 25.70 2.09
N TRP A 72 -15.25 26.23 3.19
CA TRP A 72 -13.81 26.40 3.36
C TRP A 72 -13.19 25.27 4.16
N ILE A 73 -13.95 24.66 5.07
CA ILE A 73 -13.48 23.53 5.89
C ILE A 73 -14.14 22.26 5.36
N LEU A 74 -13.32 21.29 4.95
CA LEU A 74 -13.76 20.00 4.44
C LEU A 74 -13.26 18.87 5.33
N GLU A 75 -14.21 18.07 5.79
CA GLU A 75 -14.00 16.92 6.66
C GLU A 75 -14.07 15.63 5.84
N PHE A 76 -13.02 14.83 5.91
CA PHE A 76 -12.99 13.46 5.39
C PHE A 76 -12.93 12.51 6.58
N ASN A 77 -14.02 11.79 6.83
CA ASN A 77 -14.15 10.89 7.96
C ASN A 77 -14.56 9.50 7.48
N SER A 78 -13.73 8.50 7.76
CA SER A 78 -13.99 7.10 7.40
C SER A 78 -14.93 6.38 8.39
N ASN A 79 -15.35 7.05 9.47
CA ASN A 79 -16.15 6.52 10.60
C ASN A 79 -15.56 5.32 11.35
N GLU A 80 -14.43 4.78 10.89
CA GLU A 80 -13.70 3.69 11.51
C GLU A 80 -12.42 4.18 12.21
N LEU A 81 -11.93 3.36 13.15
CA LEU A 81 -10.57 3.50 13.65
C LEU A 81 -9.62 3.16 12.50
N GLY A 82 -8.82 4.15 12.07
CA GLY A 82 -7.94 4.04 10.90
C GLY A 82 -7.07 2.79 10.90
N LEU A 83 -6.69 2.31 9.71
CA LEU A 83 -5.93 1.08 9.52
C LEU A 83 -4.66 1.02 10.38
N LEU A 84 -4.00 2.16 10.61
CA LEU A 84 -2.79 2.20 11.44
C LEU A 84 -3.06 1.81 12.89
N ASN A 85 -4.24 2.13 13.45
CA ASN A 85 -4.59 1.73 14.81
C ASN A 85 -4.74 0.21 14.92
N LYS A 86 -5.31 -0.43 13.88
CA LYS A 86 -5.43 -1.89 13.79
C LYS A 86 -4.05 -2.56 13.67
N ALA A 87 -3.06 -1.88 13.08
CA ALA A 87 -1.69 -2.39 12.90
C ALA A 87 -0.81 -2.34 14.16
N VAL A 88 -1.17 -1.54 15.18
CA VAL A 88 -0.29 -1.22 16.33
C VAL A 88 0.18 -2.48 17.07
N SER A 89 -0.73 -3.41 17.36
CA SER A 89 -0.42 -4.65 18.08
C SER A 89 0.64 -5.48 17.36
N HIS A 90 0.48 -5.69 16.05
CA HIS A 90 1.39 -6.46 15.22
C HIS A 90 2.77 -5.80 15.13
N VAL A 91 2.83 -4.47 15.02
CA VAL A 91 4.10 -3.72 15.02
C VAL A 91 4.83 -3.84 16.35
N LEU A 92 4.10 -3.73 17.47
CA LEU A 92 4.68 -3.88 18.81
C LEU A 92 5.21 -5.30 19.03
N PHE A 93 4.41 -6.33 18.72
CA PHE A 93 4.84 -7.72 18.85
C PHE A 93 6.06 -8.02 17.98
N LYS A 94 6.08 -7.54 16.73
CA LYS A 94 7.24 -7.69 15.85
C LYS A 94 8.49 -7.03 16.44
N ARG A 95 8.38 -5.79 16.95
CA ARG A 95 9.51 -5.07 17.54
C ARG A 95 10.08 -5.79 18.77
N PHE A 96 9.22 -6.26 19.66
CA PHE A 96 9.66 -7.02 20.83
C PHE A 96 10.27 -8.37 20.44
N ALA A 97 9.66 -9.09 19.51
CA ALA A 97 10.19 -10.35 19.02
C ALA A 97 11.57 -10.21 18.39
N GLN A 98 11.79 -9.13 17.61
CA GLN A 98 13.12 -8.82 17.04
C GLN A 98 14.17 -8.53 18.12
N SER A 99 13.80 -7.79 19.17
CA SER A 99 14.69 -7.52 20.31
C SER A 99 15.09 -8.81 21.02
N CYS A 100 14.11 -9.63 21.40
CA CYS A 100 14.37 -10.91 22.08
C CYS A 100 15.17 -11.88 21.19
N TRP A 101 14.91 -11.89 19.88
CA TRP A 101 15.68 -12.73 18.96
C TRP A 101 17.12 -12.26 18.84
N SER A 102 17.38 -10.94 18.86
CA SER A 102 18.74 -10.39 18.91
C SER A 102 19.48 -10.81 20.18
N GLU A 103 18.84 -10.72 21.34
CA GLU A 103 19.41 -11.18 22.63
C GLU A 103 19.70 -12.68 22.61
N LEU A 104 18.79 -13.47 22.05
CA LEU A 104 19.01 -14.91 21.87
C LEU A 104 20.22 -15.16 20.98
N CYS A 105 20.34 -14.46 19.85
CA CYS A 105 21.46 -14.60 18.94
C CYS A 105 22.80 -14.19 19.59
N GLU A 106 22.79 -13.23 20.51
CA GLU A 106 23.98 -12.86 21.30
C GLU A 106 24.41 -14.00 22.23
N ILE A 107 23.47 -14.59 22.99
CA ILE A 107 23.76 -15.68 23.93
C ILE A 107 24.17 -16.95 23.19
N TYR A 108 23.47 -17.32 22.12
CA TYR A 108 23.75 -18.53 21.35
C TYR A 108 24.94 -18.38 20.40
N GLY A 109 25.27 -17.16 19.98
CA GLY A 109 26.40 -16.87 19.11
C GLY A 109 27.76 -17.14 19.77
N ILE A 110 27.84 -17.06 21.10
CA ILE A 110 29.04 -17.37 21.87
C ILE A 110 28.68 -18.36 23.00
N PRO A 111 28.78 -19.68 22.76
CA PRO A 111 28.37 -20.67 23.76
C PRO A 111 29.21 -20.54 25.04
N PRO A 112 28.58 -20.66 26.23
CA PRO A 112 29.29 -20.59 27.49
C PRO A 112 30.28 -21.75 27.65
N ARG A 113 31.42 -21.46 28.29
CA ARG A 113 32.50 -22.43 28.49
C ARG A 113 32.52 -22.93 29.92
N VAL A 114 32.66 -24.24 30.10
CA VAL A 114 32.71 -24.87 31.42
C VAL A 114 34.05 -25.58 31.59
N LEU A 115 34.83 -25.18 32.59
CA LEU A 115 36.04 -25.87 33.01
C LEU A 115 35.74 -26.67 34.27
N LYS A 116 35.88 -27.99 34.19
CA LYS A 116 35.82 -28.87 35.36
C LYS A 116 37.21 -28.96 35.96
N THR A 117 37.38 -28.50 37.19
CA THR A 117 38.66 -28.58 37.92
C THR A 117 38.41 -28.77 39.40
N ASN A 118 39.38 -29.33 40.12
CA ASN A 118 39.30 -29.42 41.58
C ASN A 118 39.49 -28.01 42.17
N THR A 119 38.43 -27.46 42.75
CA THR A 119 38.44 -26.09 43.28
C THR A 119 39.21 -25.98 44.61
N GLN A 120 39.53 -27.11 45.26
CA GLN A 120 40.28 -27.15 46.51
C GLN A 120 41.78 -26.88 46.31
N ASP A 121 42.32 -27.03 45.10
CA ASP A 121 43.70 -26.66 44.77
C ASP A 121 43.75 -25.24 44.19
N GLY A 122 44.21 -24.29 45.03
CA GLY A 122 44.30 -22.87 44.67
C GLY A 122 45.23 -22.57 43.49
N THR A 123 46.18 -23.46 43.16
CA THR A 123 47.05 -23.29 41.98
C THR A 123 46.33 -23.62 40.67
N MET A 124 45.51 -24.67 40.69
CA MET A 124 44.71 -25.12 39.54
C MET A 124 43.53 -24.18 39.28
N LEU A 125 42.91 -23.66 40.34
CA LEU A 125 41.86 -22.65 40.24
C LEU A 125 42.38 -21.38 39.55
N ARG A 126 43.50 -20.84 40.03
CA ARG A 126 44.08 -19.59 39.53
C ARG A 126 44.60 -19.71 38.09
N ARG A 127 45.11 -20.88 37.71
CA ARG A 127 45.44 -21.21 36.31
C ARG A 127 44.19 -21.30 35.44
N GLY A 128 43.13 -21.92 35.94
CA GLY A 128 41.84 -22.01 35.24
C GLY A 128 41.22 -20.63 35.00
N GLU A 129 41.22 -19.77 36.03
CA GLU A 129 40.75 -18.38 35.90
C GLU A 129 41.55 -17.58 34.87
N GLN A 130 42.89 -17.70 34.89
CA GLN A 130 43.75 -17.00 33.93
C GLN A 130 43.50 -17.49 32.49
N MET A 131 43.40 -18.81 32.28
CA MET A 131 43.06 -19.38 30.97
C MET A 131 41.68 -18.91 30.47
N MET A 132 40.67 -18.83 31.34
CA MET A 132 39.34 -18.37 30.95
C MET A 132 39.30 -16.88 30.63
N ARG A 133 40.04 -16.04 31.37
CA ARG A 133 40.15 -14.59 31.12
C ARG A 133 40.88 -14.27 29.82
N ASP A 134 41.97 -14.98 29.54
CA ASP A 134 42.80 -14.77 28.34
C ASP A 134 42.09 -15.25 27.05
N MET A 135 41.12 -16.17 27.18
CA MET A 135 40.41 -16.78 26.05
C MET A 135 39.18 -15.99 25.55
N GLY A 136 38.90 -14.79 26.07
CA GLY A 136 37.97 -13.82 25.46
C GLY A 136 36.64 -13.57 26.17
N SER A 137 35.66 -13.02 25.43
CA SER A 137 34.43 -12.38 25.94
C SER A 137 33.25 -13.30 26.27
N ALA A 138 33.41 -14.62 26.11
CA ALA A 138 32.35 -15.59 26.41
C ALA A 138 32.09 -15.69 27.92
N ALA A 139 30.84 -15.97 28.31
CA ALA A 139 30.55 -16.37 29.68
C ALA A 139 31.29 -17.68 30.01
N TRP A 140 31.98 -17.72 31.15
CA TRP A 140 32.77 -18.88 31.58
C TRP A 140 32.41 -19.27 33.01
N PHE A 141 32.45 -20.56 33.28
CA PHE A 141 32.15 -21.14 34.59
C PHE A 141 33.26 -22.13 34.96
N ILE A 142 33.74 -22.04 36.20
CA ILE A 142 34.61 -23.06 36.80
C ILE A 142 33.75 -23.83 37.78
N ILE A 143 33.64 -25.13 37.57
CA ILE A 143 32.79 -26.02 38.37
C ILE A 143 33.68 -27.10 38.99
N ASP A 144 33.47 -27.38 40.27
CA ASP A 144 34.17 -28.47 40.94
C ASP A 144 33.79 -29.82 40.32
N SER A 145 34.75 -30.72 40.21
CA SER A 145 34.56 -32.08 39.70
C SER A 145 33.48 -32.89 40.44
N THR A 146 33.19 -32.54 41.70
CA THR A 146 32.20 -33.21 42.56
C THR A 146 30.82 -32.58 42.54
N GLU A 147 30.67 -31.35 42.05
CA GLU A 147 29.39 -30.64 41.98
C GLU A 147 28.97 -30.49 40.51
N ASN A 148 27.80 -31.01 40.14
CA ASN A 148 27.27 -30.79 38.79
C ASN A 148 26.19 -29.71 38.86
N PHE A 149 26.45 -28.56 38.23
CA PHE A 149 25.43 -27.56 37.96
C PHE A 149 24.84 -27.83 36.57
N GLU A 150 23.66 -28.45 36.53
CA GLU A 150 22.88 -28.59 35.31
C GLU A 150 21.83 -27.48 35.27
N TRP A 151 21.77 -26.74 34.17
CA TRP A 151 20.61 -25.91 33.88
C TRP A 151 19.40 -26.83 33.77
N ALA A 152 18.34 -26.54 34.54
CA ALA A 152 17.06 -27.23 34.36
C ALA A 152 16.73 -27.19 32.87
N LYS A 153 16.48 -28.37 32.26
CA LYS A 153 16.19 -28.48 30.83
C LYS A 153 14.92 -27.70 30.51
N GLY A 154 15.06 -26.40 30.26
CA GLY A 154 14.08 -25.63 29.52
C GLY A 154 13.93 -26.26 28.15
N VAL A 155 12.73 -26.18 27.58
CA VAL A 155 12.47 -26.66 26.22
C VAL A 155 13.51 -26.01 25.30
N ALA A 156 14.38 -26.81 24.69
CA ALA A 156 15.39 -26.36 23.76
C ALA A 156 14.67 -25.82 22.51
N THR A 157 14.26 -24.56 22.55
CA THR A 157 13.62 -23.90 21.41
C THR A 157 14.70 -23.23 20.58
N ASN A 158 14.71 -23.54 19.27
CA ASN A 158 15.78 -23.16 18.35
C ASN A 158 15.63 -21.71 17.81
N GLY A 159 15.09 -20.79 18.61
CA GLY A 159 14.75 -19.43 18.14
C GLY A 159 13.62 -19.37 17.09
N ASP A 160 13.19 -20.51 16.54
CA ASP A 160 12.14 -20.63 15.52
C ASP A 160 10.80 -20.01 15.94
N VAL A 161 10.50 -20.00 17.24
CA VAL A 161 9.28 -19.37 17.79
C VAL A 161 9.26 -17.87 17.47
N TYR A 162 10.40 -17.18 17.57
CA TYR A 162 10.50 -15.76 17.25
C TYR A 162 10.36 -15.51 15.75
N ASN A 163 11.00 -16.34 14.93
CA ASN A 163 10.88 -16.26 13.47
C ASN A 163 9.41 -16.45 13.03
N ASN A 164 8.71 -17.44 13.58
CA ASN A 164 7.31 -17.70 13.28
C ASN A 164 6.40 -16.54 13.72
N LEU A 165 6.64 -15.95 14.89
CA LEU A 165 5.89 -14.79 15.37
C LEU A 165 6.12 -13.56 14.48
N ILE A 166 7.36 -13.31 14.05
CA ILE A 166 7.69 -12.21 13.13
C ILE A 166 7.02 -12.40 11.78
N ASN A 167 7.03 -13.62 11.24
CA ASN A 167 6.37 -13.94 9.97
C ASN A 167 4.85 -13.77 10.05
N LEU A 168 4.22 -14.20 11.14
CA LEU A 168 2.81 -13.93 11.40
C LEU A 168 2.54 -12.43 11.39
N CYS A 169 3.29 -11.64 12.18
CA CYS A 169 3.11 -10.19 12.24
C CYS A 169 3.31 -9.51 10.88
N ASN A 170 4.29 -9.94 10.07
CA ASN A 170 4.50 -9.42 8.72
C ASN A 170 3.32 -9.69 7.80
N ASN A 171 2.79 -10.92 7.85
CA ASN A 171 1.66 -11.32 7.03
C ASN A 171 0.39 -10.55 7.41
N GLU A 172 0.09 -10.43 8.71
CA GLU A 172 -1.07 -9.66 9.19
C GLU A 172 -0.98 -8.17 8.81
N ILE A 173 0.21 -7.56 8.93
CA ILE A 173 0.42 -6.16 8.49
C ILE A 173 0.22 -6.02 6.98
N SER A 174 0.71 -6.98 6.19
CA SER A 174 0.56 -6.97 4.73
C SER A 174 -0.91 -7.15 4.32
N MET A 175 -1.64 -8.07 4.94
CA MET A 175 -3.06 -8.27 4.69
C MET A 175 -3.89 -7.05 5.06
N LEU A 176 -3.54 -6.36 6.16
CA LEU A 176 -4.25 -5.17 6.61
C LEU A 176 -4.11 -3.98 5.65
N ILE A 177 -2.94 -3.81 5.02
CA ILE A 177 -2.66 -2.67 4.13
C ILE A 177 -2.98 -2.99 2.67
N SER A 178 -2.56 -4.16 2.19
CA SER A 178 -2.61 -4.54 0.78
C SER A 178 -3.71 -5.56 0.46
N GLY A 179 -4.45 -6.05 1.46
CA GLY A 179 -5.44 -7.13 1.31
C GLY A 179 -4.82 -8.52 1.14
N ALA A 180 -3.63 -8.61 0.57
CA ALA A 180 -2.93 -9.86 0.27
C ALA A 180 -1.46 -9.85 0.71
N VAL A 181 -0.93 -11.04 0.99
CA VAL A 181 0.51 -11.25 1.22
C VAL A 181 1.21 -11.38 -0.13
N ILE A 182 1.61 -10.25 -0.72
CA ILE A 182 2.28 -10.23 -2.02
C ILE A 182 3.78 -10.55 -1.86
N GLY A 183 4.27 -11.56 -2.59
CA GLY A 183 5.70 -11.80 -2.81
C GLY A 183 6.55 -12.23 -1.60
N GLN A 184 5.99 -12.35 -0.40
CA GLN A 184 6.76 -12.74 0.80
C GLN A 184 7.13 -14.24 0.83
N ASP A 185 6.39 -15.10 0.13
CA ASP A 185 6.72 -16.53 0.01
C ASP A 185 7.38 -16.82 -1.34
N THR A 186 8.66 -16.47 -1.48
CA THR A 186 9.46 -16.81 -2.68
C THR A 186 9.78 -18.30 -2.76
N LYS A 187 9.55 -19.07 -1.68
CA LYS A 187 9.90 -20.49 -1.60
C LYS A 187 8.80 -21.40 -2.16
N ASN A 188 7.52 -21.01 -2.04
CA ASN A 188 6.37 -21.70 -2.63
C ASN A 188 5.51 -20.79 -3.53
N GLY A 189 6.10 -19.71 -4.05
CA GLY A 189 5.45 -18.78 -4.97
C GLY A 189 5.03 -19.49 -6.26
N SER A 190 3.75 -19.39 -6.59
CA SER A 190 3.18 -19.86 -7.85
C SER A 190 2.57 -18.67 -8.56
N ASN A 191 2.78 -18.53 -9.87
CA ASN A 191 2.26 -17.42 -10.68
C ASN A 191 0.76 -17.18 -10.45
N GLY A 192 -0.04 -18.23 -10.22
CA GLY A 192 -1.47 -18.09 -9.93
C GLY A 192 -1.79 -17.42 -8.58
N LYS A 193 -0.94 -17.61 -7.57
CA LYS A 193 -1.08 -16.92 -6.28
C LYS A 193 -0.71 -15.44 -6.40
N GLU A 194 0.31 -15.12 -7.20
CA GLU A 194 0.69 -13.73 -7.45
C GLU A 194 -0.34 -13.00 -8.31
N GLN A 195 -0.96 -13.67 -9.28
CA GLN A 195 -2.05 -13.11 -10.08
C GLN A 195 -3.26 -12.77 -9.19
N SER A 196 -3.72 -13.72 -8.37
CA SER A 196 -4.85 -13.49 -7.46
C SER A 196 -4.57 -12.40 -6.42
N SER A 197 -3.31 -12.27 -5.97
CA SER A 197 -2.92 -11.19 -5.06
C SER A 197 -2.89 -9.83 -5.76
N GLN A 198 -2.49 -9.78 -7.03
CA GLN A 198 -2.58 -8.57 -7.86
C GLN A 198 -4.03 -8.17 -8.12
N ASP A 199 -4.91 -9.13 -8.42
CA ASP A 199 -6.33 -8.87 -8.63
C ASP A 199 -6.98 -8.28 -7.36
N MET A 200 -6.61 -8.79 -6.18
CA MET A 200 -7.09 -8.25 -4.90
C MET A 200 -6.58 -6.83 -4.65
N LEU A 201 -5.30 -6.55 -4.95
CA LEU A 201 -4.76 -5.19 -4.87
C LEU A 201 -5.48 -4.25 -5.84
N TRP A 202 -5.80 -4.73 -7.04
CA TRP A 202 -6.54 -3.96 -8.03
C TRP A 202 -7.96 -3.63 -7.58
N GLN A 203 -8.65 -4.57 -6.90
CA GLN A 203 -9.94 -4.30 -6.27
C GLN A 203 -9.83 -3.23 -5.17
N LEU A 204 -8.75 -3.24 -4.38
CA LEU A 204 -8.51 -2.21 -3.37
C LEU A 204 -8.30 -0.83 -4.02
N VAL A 205 -7.54 -0.76 -5.11
CA VAL A 205 -7.34 0.48 -5.88
C VAL A 205 -8.66 0.99 -6.46
N GLN A 206 -9.52 0.11 -6.98
CA GLN A 206 -10.85 0.51 -7.45
C GLN A 206 -11.71 1.07 -6.31
N SER A 207 -11.70 0.44 -5.13
CA SER A 207 -12.39 0.97 -3.95
C SER A 207 -11.87 2.35 -3.53
N ASP A 208 -10.56 2.59 -3.60
CA ASP A 208 -9.97 3.90 -3.31
C ASP A 208 -10.36 4.96 -4.34
N MET A 209 -10.45 4.58 -5.63
CA MET A 209 -10.93 5.44 -6.71
C MET A 209 -12.40 5.82 -6.49
N GLU A 210 -13.28 4.85 -6.24
CA GLU A 210 -14.71 5.07 -5.95
C GLU A 210 -14.88 5.98 -4.73
N GLN A 211 -14.10 5.75 -3.67
CA GLN A 211 -14.14 6.59 -2.48
C GLN A 211 -13.71 8.03 -2.81
N ALA A 212 -12.68 8.21 -3.61
CA ALA A 212 -12.24 9.54 -4.04
C ALA A 212 -13.32 10.24 -4.88
N GLU A 213 -13.98 9.54 -5.80
CA GLU A 213 -15.11 10.09 -6.56
C GLU A 213 -16.26 10.53 -5.66
N GLN A 214 -16.63 9.70 -4.69
CA GLN A 214 -17.68 10.03 -3.72
C GLN A 214 -17.33 11.30 -2.93
N TYR A 215 -16.09 11.44 -2.47
CA TYR A 215 -15.67 12.66 -1.76
C TYR A 215 -15.63 13.90 -2.68
N TRP A 216 -15.19 13.73 -3.93
CA TRP A 216 -15.24 14.81 -4.91
C TRP A 216 -16.66 15.29 -5.17
N ASN A 217 -17.57 14.36 -5.46
CA ASN A 217 -18.95 14.67 -5.82
C ASN A 217 -19.79 15.14 -4.64
N ASN A 218 -19.61 14.57 -3.45
CA ASN A 218 -20.44 14.88 -2.29
C ASN A 218 -19.92 16.05 -1.45
N THR A 219 -18.60 16.31 -1.45
CA THR A 219 -17.98 17.30 -0.54
C THR A 219 -17.27 18.41 -1.30
N ILE A 220 -16.35 18.07 -2.20
CA ILE A 220 -15.44 19.07 -2.81
C ILE A 220 -16.15 19.91 -3.87
N ILE A 221 -16.85 19.30 -4.81
CA ILE A 221 -17.56 20.03 -5.89
C ILE A 221 -18.63 20.95 -5.30
N PRO A 222 -19.51 20.50 -4.36
CA PRO A 222 -20.46 21.39 -3.72
C PRO A 222 -19.78 22.56 -3.00
N ALA A 223 -18.65 22.33 -2.32
CA ALA A 223 -17.89 23.39 -1.67
C ALA A 223 -17.34 24.42 -2.67
N LEU A 224 -16.78 23.97 -3.79
CA LEU A 224 -16.24 24.84 -4.84
C LEU A 224 -17.35 25.63 -5.58
N VAL A 225 -18.53 25.04 -5.74
CA VAL A 225 -19.72 25.72 -6.29
C VAL A 225 -20.22 26.78 -5.32
N ASN A 226 -20.27 26.48 -4.01
CA ASN A 226 -20.66 27.44 -2.98
C ASN A 226 -19.67 28.61 -2.85
N ILE A 227 -18.37 28.36 -3.05
CA ILE A 227 -17.33 29.41 -3.14
C ILE A 227 -17.49 30.25 -4.42
N GLY A 228 -18.17 29.73 -5.44
CA GLY A 228 -18.36 30.38 -6.74
C GLY A 228 -17.18 30.21 -7.71
N PHE A 229 -16.26 29.28 -7.41
CA PHE A 229 -15.12 28.95 -8.29
C PHE A 229 -15.57 28.16 -9.52
N ILE A 230 -16.50 27.22 -9.32
CA ILE A 230 -17.10 26.40 -10.38
C ILE A 230 -18.56 26.80 -10.56
N LYS A 231 -19.03 26.81 -11.82
CA LYS A 231 -20.44 27.05 -12.15
C LYS A 231 -21.02 25.83 -12.88
N GLY A 232 -22.17 25.35 -12.41
CA GLY A 232 -22.90 24.22 -13.00
C GLY A 232 -22.84 22.93 -12.18
N GLU A 233 -23.62 21.94 -12.60
CA GLU A 233 -23.59 20.58 -12.07
C GLU A 233 -22.49 19.79 -12.79
N ILE A 234 -21.31 19.75 -12.20
CA ILE A 234 -20.18 18.95 -12.69
C ILE A 234 -20.09 17.69 -11.84
N TYR A 235 -19.85 16.56 -12.48
CA TYR A 235 -19.58 15.29 -11.83
C TYR A 235 -18.15 14.86 -12.16
N PHE A 236 -17.45 14.37 -11.15
CA PHE A 236 -16.14 13.77 -11.28
C PHE A 236 -16.28 12.26 -11.35
N GLU A 237 -15.72 11.66 -12.39
CA GLU A 237 -15.65 10.22 -12.64
C GLU A 237 -14.26 9.90 -13.20
N PHE A 238 -13.64 8.83 -12.73
CA PHE A 238 -12.42 8.30 -13.31
C PHE A 238 -12.75 7.56 -14.60
N ASP A 239 -11.89 7.70 -15.60
CA ASP A 239 -12.02 6.90 -16.82
C ASP A 239 -11.91 5.41 -16.46
N PRO A 240 -12.93 4.58 -16.79
CA PRO A 240 -12.90 3.17 -16.47
C PRO A 240 -11.71 2.52 -17.18
N GLN A 241 -10.93 1.74 -16.43
CA GLN A 241 -9.79 1.01 -16.96
C GLN A 241 -10.30 -0.11 -17.87
N GLU A 242 -10.31 0.16 -19.17
CA GLU A 242 -10.73 -0.79 -20.19
C GLU A 242 -9.58 -1.76 -20.50
N ASP A 243 -9.77 -3.05 -20.21
CA ASP A 243 -8.85 -4.12 -20.63
C ASP A 243 -8.87 -4.22 -22.16
N THR A 244 -7.87 -3.58 -22.77
CA THR A 244 -7.73 -3.51 -24.23
C THR A 244 -7.63 -4.91 -24.86
N GLN A 245 -7.13 -5.91 -24.12
CA GLN A 245 -6.98 -7.27 -24.62
C GLN A 245 -8.31 -8.02 -24.68
N GLN A 246 -9.13 -7.93 -23.62
CA GLN A 246 -10.49 -8.50 -23.67
C GLN A 246 -11.39 -7.80 -24.69
N LEU A 247 -11.27 -6.48 -24.83
CA LEU A 247 -11.98 -5.71 -25.86
C LEU A 247 -11.56 -6.16 -27.27
N TYR A 248 -10.28 -6.45 -27.47
CA TYR A 248 -9.77 -6.98 -28.73
C TYR A 248 -10.29 -8.40 -29.04
N GLU A 249 -10.29 -9.30 -28.05
CA GLU A 249 -10.83 -10.66 -28.21
C GLU A 249 -12.32 -10.66 -28.53
N ARG A 250 -13.11 -9.82 -27.83
CA ARG A 250 -14.53 -9.62 -28.12
C ARG A 250 -14.72 -9.05 -29.53
N ALA A 251 -13.91 -8.07 -29.93
CA ALA A 251 -13.95 -7.48 -31.27
C ALA A 251 -13.68 -8.52 -32.37
N ILE A 252 -12.68 -9.40 -32.20
CA ILE A 252 -12.44 -10.52 -33.13
C ILE A 252 -13.61 -11.49 -33.16
N GLY A 253 -14.19 -11.83 -32.00
CA GLY A 253 -15.35 -12.73 -31.92
C GLY A 253 -16.56 -12.21 -32.69
N PHE A 254 -16.87 -10.92 -32.58
CA PHE A 254 -17.95 -10.29 -33.35
C PHE A 254 -17.64 -10.25 -34.85
N LEU A 255 -16.40 -9.97 -35.24
CA LEU A 255 -15.96 -9.96 -36.64
C LEU A 255 -16.02 -11.37 -37.26
N GLY A 256 -15.68 -12.41 -36.49
CA GLY A 256 -15.73 -13.81 -36.90
C GLY A 256 -17.15 -14.36 -37.10
N THR A 257 -18.18 -13.67 -36.58
CA THR A 257 -19.59 -14.05 -36.76
C THR A 257 -20.12 -13.66 -38.15
N GLY A 258 -19.38 -12.84 -38.92
CA GLY A 258 -19.70 -12.46 -40.31
C GLY A 258 -20.88 -11.50 -40.49
N ASN A 259 -21.66 -11.26 -39.43
CA ASN A 259 -22.88 -10.42 -39.46
C ASN A 259 -22.66 -8.98 -38.97
N TYR A 260 -21.50 -8.67 -38.38
CA TYR A 260 -21.23 -7.37 -37.78
C TYR A 260 -19.89 -6.83 -38.25
N ALA A 261 -19.87 -5.56 -38.65
CA ALA A 261 -18.66 -4.82 -39.00
C ALA A 261 -18.35 -3.80 -37.90
N ILE A 262 -17.07 -3.69 -37.55
CA ILE A 262 -16.60 -2.69 -36.59
C ILE A 262 -16.21 -1.44 -37.38
N THR A 263 -16.73 -0.28 -36.98
CA THR A 263 -16.44 1.00 -37.63
C THR A 263 -14.97 1.40 -37.38
N PRO A 264 -14.22 1.86 -38.40
CA PRO A 264 -12.83 2.31 -38.23
C PRO A 264 -12.65 3.39 -37.16
N ASP A 265 -13.62 4.30 -37.01
CA ASP A 265 -13.60 5.37 -35.98
C ASP A 265 -13.64 4.81 -34.55
N TYR A 266 -14.32 3.68 -34.34
CA TYR A 266 -14.36 3.02 -33.03
C TYR A 266 -13.01 2.40 -32.68
N ILE A 267 -12.31 1.84 -33.68
CA ILE A 267 -10.98 1.24 -33.49
C ILE A 267 -9.95 2.33 -33.23
N LEU A 268 -10.03 3.45 -33.95
CA LEU A 268 -9.14 4.60 -33.75
C LEU A 268 -9.30 5.22 -32.36
N LYS A 269 -10.54 5.42 -31.91
CA LYS A 269 -10.83 6.04 -30.60
C LYS A 269 -10.48 5.13 -29.41
N LYS A 270 -10.66 3.81 -29.54
CA LYS A 270 -10.48 2.86 -28.43
C LYS A 270 -9.12 2.16 -28.40
N PHE A 271 -8.51 1.89 -29.56
CA PHE A 271 -7.24 1.18 -29.65
C PHE A 271 -6.08 2.05 -30.16
N GLY A 272 -6.36 3.29 -30.60
CA GLY A 272 -5.34 4.18 -31.15
C GLY A 272 -4.73 3.70 -32.47
N LEU A 273 -5.39 2.76 -33.15
CA LEU A 273 -4.92 2.18 -34.41
C LEU A 273 -5.66 2.82 -35.58
N GLU A 274 -4.92 3.48 -36.47
CA GLU A 274 -5.44 3.94 -37.75
C GLU A 274 -5.65 2.74 -38.68
N VAL A 275 -6.92 2.42 -38.96
CA VAL A 275 -7.27 1.33 -39.88
C VAL A 275 -7.55 1.90 -41.26
N ILE A 276 -6.71 1.56 -42.23
CA ILE A 276 -6.92 1.85 -43.65
C ILE A 276 -7.61 0.63 -44.27
N GLU A 277 -8.71 0.83 -45.01
CA GLU A 277 -9.34 -0.25 -45.77
C GLU A 277 -8.30 -0.86 -46.71
N LYS A 278 -8.01 -2.16 -46.53
CA LYS A 278 -7.29 -2.92 -47.54
C LYS A 278 -8.25 -3.08 -48.71
N SER A 279 -7.96 -2.40 -49.83
CA SER A 279 -8.71 -2.49 -51.09
C SER A 279 -9.24 -3.91 -51.28
N PRO A 280 -10.52 -4.11 -51.61
CA PRO A 280 -11.08 -5.44 -51.76
C PRO A 280 -10.19 -6.23 -52.72
N LEU A 281 -9.75 -7.41 -52.29
CA LEU A 281 -9.17 -8.40 -53.19
C LEU A 281 -10.29 -8.79 -54.14
N THR A 282 -10.42 -8.05 -55.25
CA THR A 282 -11.22 -8.48 -56.38
C THR A 282 -10.76 -9.89 -56.72
N PRO A 283 -11.63 -10.91 -56.73
CA PRO A 283 -11.24 -12.22 -57.22
C PRO A 283 -10.68 -11.98 -58.61
N LYS A 284 -9.44 -12.41 -58.86
CA LYS A 284 -8.85 -12.43 -60.21
C LYS A 284 -9.74 -13.33 -61.06
N GLY A 285 -10.78 -12.75 -61.65
CA GLY A 285 -11.52 -13.33 -62.76
C GLY A 285 -10.55 -13.40 -63.91
N GLY A 286 -9.86 -14.55 -64.03
CA GLY A 286 -9.13 -14.88 -65.24
C GLY A 286 -10.13 -14.94 -66.36
N THR A 287 -10.17 -13.90 -67.20
CA THR A 287 -10.76 -13.97 -68.52
C THR A 287 -9.94 -14.97 -69.33
N LEU A 288 -10.41 -16.21 -69.38
CA LEU A 288 -9.97 -17.20 -70.36
C LEU A 288 -10.46 -16.71 -71.73
N ASN A 289 -9.57 -16.04 -72.48
CA ASN A 289 -9.80 -15.82 -73.91
C ASN A 289 -9.70 -17.19 -74.60
N PHE A 290 -10.85 -17.72 -75.01
CA PHE A 290 -10.91 -18.77 -76.01
C PHE A 290 -10.88 -18.07 -77.37
N ASP A 291 -9.70 -18.02 -77.99
CA ASP A 291 -9.59 -17.61 -79.39
C ASP A 291 -10.37 -18.60 -80.28
N GLU A 292 -11.12 -18.07 -81.25
CA GLU A 292 -12.07 -18.76 -82.14
C GLU A 292 -11.43 -19.75 -83.14
N ASP A 293 -10.21 -20.24 -82.89
CA ASP A 293 -9.49 -21.21 -83.74
C ASP A 293 -9.46 -22.65 -83.17
N PHE A 294 -10.27 -22.96 -82.15
CA PHE A 294 -10.28 -24.30 -81.52
C PHE A 294 -11.27 -25.30 -82.14
N PHE A 295 -12.02 -24.93 -83.18
CA PHE A 295 -12.85 -25.88 -83.94
C PHE A 295 -12.56 -25.79 -85.44
N VAL A 296 -11.52 -26.51 -85.87
CA VAL A 296 -11.37 -27.09 -87.22
C VAL A 296 -11.20 -28.59 -87.06
#